data_AF-A0A1Y4GXH8-F1
#
_entry.id   AF-A0A1Y4GXH8-F1
#
_cell.length_a   1.000
_cell.length_b   1.000
_cell.length_c   1.000
_cell.angle_alpha   90.00
_cell.angle_beta   90.00
_cell.angle_gamma   90.00
#
_symmetry.space_group_name_H-M   'P 1'
#
loop_
_entity.id
_entity.type
_entity.pdbx_description
1 polymer ?
#
loop_
_entity_poly.entity_id
_entity_poly.type
_entity_poly.pdbx_seq_one_letter_code
_entity_poly.pdbx_strand_id
1 'polypeptide(L)'
;MYSDYTTYQQRGGNLPRAQYLQAAQRAAELIDYVTWNRAAQCPEMEQQLSACECELIPYLLQSGQEELLASASTDGYSCSWVSRAEREAAKTAILRRYLTFPVDLMHFAGKEGR
;
A
#
# COMPACT_ATOMS: atom_id res chain seq x y z
N MET A 1 -10.59 -3.21 5.12
CA MET A 1 -9.40 -3.69 5.87
C MET A 1 -9.32 -5.18 5.67
N TYR A 2 -8.11 -5.66 5.35
CA TYR A 2 -7.82 -7.03 4.94
C TYR A 2 -6.93 -7.77 5.94
N SER A 3 -6.32 -7.06 6.90
CA SER A 3 -5.61 -7.65 8.02
C SER A 3 -6.20 -7.21 9.35
N ASP A 4 -5.94 -8.02 10.38
CA ASP A 4 -6.19 -7.69 11.77
C ASP A 4 -4.89 -7.35 12.50
N TYR A 5 -5.01 -6.64 13.62
CA TYR A 5 -3.85 -6.25 14.43
C TYR A 5 -3.01 -7.44 14.87
N THR A 6 -3.65 -8.57 15.19
CA THR A 6 -2.96 -9.81 15.58
C THR A 6 -2.12 -10.37 14.43
N THR A 7 -2.67 -10.42 13.23
CA THR A 7 -1.97 -10.88 12.01
C THR A 7 -0.81 -9.96 11.68
N TYR A 8 -1.02 -8.65 11.81
CA TYR A 8 0.03 -7.65 11.65
C TYR A 8 1.19 -7.86 12.64
N GLN A 9 0.90 -8.09 13.93
CA GLN A 9 1.93 -8.37 14.93
C GLN A 9 2.67 -9.68 14.67
N GLN A 10 1.97 -10.75 14.26
CA GLN A 10 2.59 -12.03 13.89
C GLN A 10 3.56 -11.89 12.70
N ARG A 11 3.31 -10.94 11.81
CA ARG A 11 4.18 -10.59 10.67
C ARG A 11 5.32 -9.64 11.04
N GLY A 12 5.52 -9.34 12.32
CA GLY A 12 6.59 -8.46 12.81
C GLY A 12 6.18 -6.99 12.96
N GLY A 13 4.89 -6.68 12.88
CA GLY A 13 4.36 -5.35 13.07
C GLY A 13 4.54 -4.83 14.50
N ASN A 14 5.13 -3.64 14.65
CA ASN A 14 5.47 -3.04 15.95
C ASN A 14 4.69 -1.75 16.28
N LEU A 15 3.68 -1.41 15.48
CA LEU A 15 2.89 -0.20 15.69
C LEU A 15 1.89 -0.36 16.83
N PRO A 16 1.57 0.72 17.56
CA PRO A 16 0.44 0.71 18.47
C PRO A 16 -0.88 0.59 17.69
N ARG A 17 -1.85 -0.11 18.27
CA ARG A 17 -3.13 -0.45 17.63
C ARG A 17 -3.84 0.74 16.96
N ALA A 18 -3.84 1.91 17.60
CA ALA A 18 -4.48 3.10 17.04
C ALA A 18 -3.80 3.59 15.73
N GLN A 19 -2.47 3.56 15.67
CA GLN A 19 -1.73 3.93 14.46
C GLN A 19 -1.87 2.87 13.37
N TYR A 20 -1.84 1.59 13.77
CA TYR A 20 -2.12 0.48 12.88
C TYR A 20 -3.49 0.63 12.21
N LEU A 21 -4.56 0.90 12.96
CA LEU A 21 -5.91 1.03 12.40
C LEU A 21 -5.99 2.12 11.33
N GLN A 22 -5.36 3.28 11.57
CA GLN A 22 -5.32 4.36 10.58
C GLN A 22 -4.51 3.98 9.34
N ALA A 23 -3.35 3.36 9.52
CA ALA A 23 -2.49 2.95 8.40
C ALA A 23 -3.09 1.80 7.60
N ALA A 24 -3.70 0.82 8.27
CA ALA A 24 -4.39 -0.31 7.66
C ALA A 24 -5.63 0.14 6.88
N GLN A 25 -6.40 1.10 7.41
CA GLN A 25 -7.50 1.70 6.66
C GLN A 25 -7.03 2.34 5.35
N ARG A 26 -5.97 3.16 5.41
CA ARG A 26 -5.38 3.78 4.20
C ARG A 26 -4.81 2.74 3.22
N ALA A 27 -4.18 1.69 3.74
CA ALA A 27 -3.67 0.59 2.91
C ALA A 27 -4.81 -0.15 2.21
N ALA A 28 -5.90 -0.43 2.92
CA ALA A 28 -7.10 -1.04 2.34
C ALA A 28 -7.67 -0.16 1.22
N GLU A 29 -7.85 1.13 1.46
CA GLU A 29 -8.36 2.07 0.45
C GLU A 29 -7.46 2.12 -0.79
N LEU A 30 -6.14 2.07 -0.61
CA LEU A 30 -5.20 2.00 -1.73
C LEU A 30 -5.35 0.70 -2.52
N ILE A 31 -5.46 -0.44 -1.84
CA ILE A 31 -5.68 -1.75 -2.47
C ILE A 31 -7.00 -1.74 -3.24
N ASP A 32 -8.08 -1.24 -2.65
CA ASP A 32 -9.38 -1.11 -3.30
C ASP A 32 -9.32 -0.19 -4.51
N TYR A 33 -8.63 0.95 -4.40
CA TYR A 33 -8.44 1.87 -5.51
C TYR A 33 -7.73 1.21 -6.70
N VAL A 34 -6.59 0.54 -6.46
CA VAL A 34 -5.82 -0.09 -7.55
C VAL A 34 -6.48 -1.33 -8.13
N THR A 35 -7.30 -2.03 -7.33
CA THR A 35 -8.05 -3.22 -7.78
C THR A 35 -9.47 -2.89 -8.26
N TRP A 36 -9.84 -1.61 -8.32
CA TRP A 36 -11.19 -1.16 -8.71
C TRP A 36 -12.29 -1.80 -7.85
N ASN A 37 -12.08 -1.84 -6.53
CA ASN A 37 -12.95 -2.45 -5.52
C ASN A 37 -13.21 -3.97 -5.72
N ARG A 38 -12.43 -4.65 -6.57
CA ARG A 38 -12.56 -6.10 -6.77
C ARG A 38 -11.91 -6.91 -5.67
N ALA A 39 -10.94 -6.34 -4.94
CA ALA A 39 -10.28 -7.02 -3.83
C ALA A 39 -11.28 -7.59 -2.81
N ALA A 40 -12.31 -6.82 -2.44
CA ALA A 40 -13.37 -7.25 -1.53
C ALA A 40 -14.26 -8.39 -2.09
N GLN A 41 -14.28 -8.58 -3.41
CA GLN A 41 -15.10 -9.59 -4.09
C GLN A 41 -14.34 -10.90 -4.37
N CYS A 42 -13.06 -10.98 -4.04
CA CYS A 42 -12.20 -12.12 -4.32
C CYS A 42 -11.73 -12.81 -3.02
N PRO A 43 -12.53 -13.73 -2.43
CA PRO A 43 -12.15 -14.42 -1.20
C PRO A 43 -10.89 -15.28 -1.36
N GLU A 44 -10.60 -15.75 -2.57
CA GLU A 44 -9.37 -16.49 -2.91
C GLU A 44 -8.09 -15.67 -2.68
N MET A 45 -8.21 -14.34 -2.59
CA MET A 45 -7.09 -13.43 -2.36
C MET A 45 -6.97 -12.95 -0.92
N GLU A 46 -7.83 -13.38 -0.01
CA GLU A 46 -7.89 -12.86 1.36
C GLU A 46 -6.52 -12.88 2.07
N GLN A 47 -5.77 -13.98 1.96
CA GLN A 47 -4.44 -14.09 2.57
C GLN A 47 -3.42 -13.13 1.95
N GLN A 48 -3.51 -12.93 0.64
CA GLN A 48 -2.62 -12.07 -0.14
C GLN A 48 -2.94 -10.60 0.08
N LEU A 49 -4.22 -10.25 0.18
CA LEU A 49 -4.70 -8.92 0.56
C LEU A 49 -4.25 -8.56 1.97
N SER A 50 -4.38 -9.50 2.91
CA SER A 50 -3.88 -9.35 4.28
C SER A 50 -2.36 -9.12 4.32
N ALA A 51 -1.61 -9.92 3.55
CA ALA A 51 -0.16 -9.77 3.43
C ALA A 51 0.26 -8.43 2.80
N CYS A 52 -0.44 -8.03 1.74
CA CYS A 52 -0.21 -6.78 1.03
C CYS A 52 -0.46 -5.58 1.94
N GLU A 53 -1.57 -5.59 2.68
CA GLU A 53 -1.90 -4.53 3.64
C GLU A 53 -0.80 -4.38 4.70
N CYS A 54 -0.33 -5.50 5.27
CA CYS A 54 0.77 -5.50 6.25
C CYS A 54 2.07 -4.87 5.71
N GLU A 55 2.43 -5.17 4.45
CA GLU A 55 3.63 -4.63 3.80
C GLU A 55 3.46 -3.15 3.39
N LEU A 56 2.23 -2.71 3.09
CA LEU A 56 1.94 -1.32 2.72
C LEU A 56 1.94 -0.38 3.93
N ILE A 57 1.56 -0.85 5.12
CA ILE A 57 1.51 -0.04 6.35
C ILE A 57 2.83 0.72 6.63
N PRO A 58 4.02 0.07 6.69
CA PRO A 58 5.27 0.78 6.95
C PRO A 58 5.64 1.76 5.82
N TYR A 59 5.23 1.47 4.58
CA TYR A 59 5.45 2.36 3.44
C TYR A 59 4.59 3.65 3.54
N LEU A 60 3.31 3.51 3.89
CA LEU A 60 2.38 4.64 4.03
C LEU A 60 2.76 5.55 5.22
N LEU A 61 3.29 4.98 6.29
CA LEU A 61 3.74 5.75 7.45
C LEU A 61 5.01 6.55 7.21
N GLN A 62 5.94 6.03 6.40
CA GLN A 62 7.11 6.78 5.95
C GLN A 62 6.71 7.90 4.98
N SER A 63 5.83 7.58 4.03
CA SER A 63 5.35 8.55 3.05
C SER A 63 4.66 9.77 3.70
N GLY A 64 3.84 9.54 4.74
CA GLY A 64 3.17 10.64 5.47
C GLY A 64 4.11 11.50 6.32
N GLN A 65 5.22 10.96 6.81
CA GLN A 65 6.23 11.74 7.56
C GLN A 65 7.09 12.61 6.64
N GLU A 66 7.36 12.13 5.43
CA GLU A 66 8.18 12.84 4.47
C GLU A 66 7.43 13.90 3.67
N GLU A 67 6.12 13.75 3.47
CA GLU A 67 5.29 14.81 2.90
C GLU A 67 5.26 16.06 3.80
N LEU A 68 5.30 15.87 5.13
CA LEU A 68 5.46 16.95 6.10
C LEU A 68 6.86 17.60 6.04
N LEU A 69 7.92 16.82 5.81
CA LEU A 69 9.29 17.33 5.65
C LEU A 69 9.52 18.00 4.29
N ALA A 70 8.89 17.50 3.23
CA ALA A 70 8.93 18.07 1.89
C ALA A 70 8.16 19.39 1.82
N SER A 71 7.05 19.52 2.56
CA SER A 71 6.32 20.80 2.68
C SER A 71 7.13 21.88 3.43
N ALA A 72 8.17 21.51 4.18
CA ALA A 72 9.09 22.45 4.82
C ALA A 72 10.31 22.82 3.95
N SER A 73 10.52 22.12 2.83
CA SER A 73 11.65 22.38 1.92
C SER A 73 11.22 23.28 0.76
N THR A 74 11.15 24.60 1.04
CA THR A 74 10.93 25.69 0.06
C THR A 74 12.23 26.19 -0.60
N ASP A 75 13.37 25.53 -0.39
CA ASP A 75 14.62 25.94 -1.02
C ASP A 75 14.98 24.99 -2.17
N GLY A 76 14.81 25.50 -3.39
CA GLY A 76 14.88 24.72 -4.61
C GLY A 76 16.25 24.08 -4.82
N TYR A 77 16.30 22.74 -4.81
CA TYR A 77 17.40 22.00 -5.43
C TYR A 77 16.98 20.59 -5.87
N SER A 78 17.38 20.25 -7.09
CA SER A 78 16.96 19.11 -7.92
C SER A 78 17.40 17.71 -7.43
N CYS A 79 17.02 17.27 -6.23
CA CYS A 79 17.38 15.92 -5.72
C CYS A 79 16.21 14.98 -5.37
N SER A 80 14.94 15.40 -5.47
CA SER A 80 13.82 14.58 -4.94
C SER A 80 13.08 13.68 -5.96
N TRP A 81 13.42 13.75 -7.26
CA TRP A 81 12.73 12.96 -8.28
C TRP A 81 13.08 11.47 -8.25
N VAL A 82 14.34 11.14 -7.94
CA VAL A 82 14.79 9.74 -7.84
C VAL A 82 14.09 9.04 -6.69
N SER A 83 14.02 9.67 -5.51
CA SER A 83 13.37 9.08 -4.33
C SER A 83 11.87 8.87 -4.50
N ARG A 84 11.16 9.78 -5.18
CA ARG A 84 9.72 9.63 -5.43
C ARG A 84 9.43 8.52 -6.45
N ALA A 85 10.16 8.48 -7.55
CA ALA A 85 9.99 7.46 -8.58
C ALA A 85 10.34 6.06 -8.06
N GLU A 86 11.44 5.93 -7.30
CA GLU A 86 11.81 4.66 -6.66
C GLU A 86 10.78 4.21 -5.61
N ARG A 87 10.18 5.15 -4.88
CA ARG A 87 9.08 4.85 -3.95
C ARG A 87 7.82 4.39 -4.66
N GLU A 88 7.42 5.06 -5.72
CA GLU A 88 6.27 4.63 -6.52
C GLU A 88 6.52 3.25 -7.14
N ALA A 89 7.75 2.99 -7.58
CA ALA A 89 8.17 1.68 -8.07
C ALA A 89 8.13 0.61 -6.96
N ALA A 90 8.61 0.91 -5.75
CA ALA A 90 8.56 0.01 -4.60
C ALA A 90 7.13 -0.32 -4.17
N LYS A 91 6.26 0.70 -4.10
CA LYS A 91 4.81 0.52 -3.86
C LYS A 91 4.19 -0.38 -4.92
N THR A 92 4.46 -0.09 -6.19
CA THR A 92 3.96 -0.88 -7.31
C THR A 92 4.50 -2.31 -7.27
N ALA A 93 5.74 -2.52 -6.83
CA ALA A 93 6.33 -3.85 -6.66
C ALA A 93 5.62 -4.64 -5.54
N ILE A 94 5.32 -4.02 -4.40
CA ILE A 94 4.54 -4.65 -3.32
C ILE A 94 3.16 -5.04 -3.84
N LEU A 95 2.44 -4.10 -4.47
CA LEU A 95 1.11 -4.36 -5.03
C LEU A 95 1.15 -5.51 -6.05
N ARG A 96 2.10 -5.49 -6.99
CA ARG A 96 2.23 -6.58 -7.98
C ARG A 96 2.56 -7.92 -7.36
N ARG A 97 3.38 -7.97 -6.32
CA ARG A 97 3.78 -9.23 -5.67
C ARG A 97 2.60 -9.98 -5.07
N TYR A 98 1.62 -9.25 -4.54
CA TYR A 98 0.48 -9.84 -3.83
C TYR A 98 -0.83 -9.83 -4.62
N LEU A 99 -1.03 -8.88 -5.55
CA LEU A 99 -2.29 -8.71 -6.27
C LEU A 99 -2.34 -9.41 -7.64
N THR A 100 -1.31 -10.18 -8.01
CA THR A 100 -1.25 -10.90 -9.29
C THR A 100 -1.52 -12.40 -9.18
N PHE A 101 -1.50 -12.96 -7.96
CA PHE A 101 -1.73 -14.38 -7.71
C PHE A 101 -2.48 -14.57 -6.38
N PRO A 102 -3.44 -15.49 -6.27
CA PRO A 102 -3.89 -16.49 -7.26
C PRO A 102 -4.76 -15.94 -8.39
N VAL A 103 -5.38 -14.78 -8.19
CA VAL A 103 -6.15 -14.05 -9.21
C VAL A 103 -5.39 -12.78 -9.57
N ASP A 104 -5.34 -12.45 -10.86
CA ASP A 104 -4.71 -11.20 -11.30
C ASP A 104 -5.71 -10.03 -11.23
N LEU A 105 -5.71 -9.34 -10.08
CA LEU A 105 -6.55 -8.15 -9.86
C LEU A 105 -6.01 -6.91 -10.57
N MET A 106 -4.72 -6.92 -10.97
CA MET A 106 -4.05 -5.80 -11.62
C MET A 106 -4.22 -5.80 -13.15
N HIS A 107 -4.52 -6.95 -13.75
CA HIS A 107 -4.62 -7.14 -15.21
C HIS A 107 -5.78 -6.34 -15.84
N PHE A 108 -6.87 -6.16 -15.09
CA PHE A 108 -8.03 -5.41 -15.56
C PHE A 108 -7.94 -3.91 -15.28
N ALA A 109 -7.16 -3.48 -14.30
CA ALA A 109 -6.96 -2.07 -13.97
C ALA A 109 -6.35 -1.25 -15.14
N GLY A 110 -5.76 -1.92 -16.13
CA GLY A 110 -5.23 -1.30 -17.34
C GLY A 110 -6.06 -1.47 -18.63
N LYS A 111 -7.24 -2.12 -18.59
CA LYS A 111 -8.00 -2.45 -19.81
C LYS A 111 -9.25 -1.60 -20.08
N GLU A 112 -9.69 -0.76 -19.16
CA GLU A 112 -10.85 0.13 -19.39
C GLU A 112 -10.38 1.55 -19.79
N GLY A 113 -9.75 1.64 -20.96
CA GLY A 113 -9.19 2.89 -21.47
C GLY A 113 -8.73 2.80 -22.92
N ARG A 114 -9.52 2.16 -23.79
CA ARG A 114 -9.47 2.33 -25.25
C ARG A 114 -10.85 2.19 -25.85
#